data_AF-B9WIP7-F1
#
_entry.id   AF-B9WIP7-F1
#
_cell.length_a   1.000
_cell.length_b   1.000
_cell.length_c   1.000
_cell.angle_alpha   90.00
_cell.angle_beta   90.00
_cell.angle_gamma   90.00
#
_symmetry.space_group_name_H-M   'P 1'
#
loop_
_entity.id
_entity.type
_entity.pdbx_description
1 polymer ?
#
loop_
_entity_poly.entity_id
_entity_poly.type
_entity_poly.pdbx_seq_one_letter_code
_entity_poly.pdbx_strand_id
1 'polypeptide(L)'
;MHDPLLFPVLKDTNEPEKELDKMRKNLTNAVVTSVGRHGKYFWIRLHNHNTCNVLLMHFGMTGMVKLRNVQSHLSFMENGGDKKVLEMLERFKYKDSKIEPDAEVKQEWPPRFTKFDMELENNEKKLEFAFSDPRRLARVRSLSGLEVSADESLLKLSPLNVLGPDYSKPDVPPKELEKFVFGDPDSDNHGRPRLPIDEFSSLVLSKKKPIKSLLLDQAYFAGVGNWVADEVLFQAHIHPNEIISSKIPNDLDYIHPVLQKLYDSLIYVCEEAVRVEGDVTKFPDDWLMLHRWGKGRKEKRKTPNGLILDHITVGGRTSCYCPALQKLLKAESTTTTATKTKRRKIKK
;
A
#
# COMPACT_ATOMS: atom_id res chain seq x y z
N MET A 1 -1.14 -12.67 -18.97
CA MET A 1 -1.19 -14.05 -18.43
C MET A 1 0.15 -14.80 -18.63
N HIS A 2 1.29 -14.11 -18.58
CA HIS A 2 2.62 -14.71 -18.36
C HIS A 2 3.40 -13.73 -17.50
N ASP A 3 3.52 -14.00 -16.21
CA ASP A 3 4.43 -13.23 -15.35
C ASP A 3 5.04 -14.18 -14.31
N PRO A 4 6.17 -14.82 -14.62
CA PRO A 4 6.85 -15.70 -13.71
C PRO A 4 8.23 -15.13 -13.36
N LEU A 5 8.31 -14.56 -12.17
CA LEU A 5 9.53 -14.42 -11.35
C LEU A 5 10.58 -13.40 -11.80
N LEU A 6 11.49 -13.10 -10.86
CA LEU A 6 12.46 -12.01 -10.92
C LEU A 6 13.17 -11.93 -12.26
N PHE A 7 13.22 -10.70 -12.78
CA PHE A 7 13.77 -10.33 -14.08
C PHE A 7 13.07 -11.09 -15.23
N PRO A 8 11.89 -10.60 -15.68
CA PRO A 8 11.21 -11.16 -16.85
C PRO A 8 12.16 -11.32 -18.06
N VAL A 9 13.10 -10.38 -18.20
CA VAL A 9 14.14 -10.38 -19.24
C VAL A 9 15.03 -11.63 -19.21
N LEU A 10 15.39 -12.16 -18.03
CA LEU A 10 16.24 -13.34 -17.91
C LEU A 10 15.54 -14.64 -18.33
N LYS A 11 14.21 -14.66 -18.31
CA LYS A 11 13.46 -15.84 -18.73
C LYS A 11 13.27 -15.92 -20.23
N ASP A 12 13.02 -14.77 -20.86
CA ASP A 12 12.63 -14.72 -22.27
C ASP A 12 13.86 -14.50 -23.19
N THR A 13 15.05 -14.32 -22.63
CA THR A 13 16.31 -14.17 -23.38
C THR A 13 16.97 -15.52 -23.68
N ASN A 14 17.57 -15.61 -24.87
CA ASN A 14 18.42 -16.74 -25.25
C ASN A 14 19.83 -16.66 -24.63
N GLU A 15 20.21 -15.52 -24.04
CA GLU A 15 21.54 -15.26 -23.47
C GLU A 15 21.44 -14.69 -22.03
N PRO A 16 20.95 -15.46 -21.04
CA PRO A 16 20.67 -14.95 -19.68
C PRO A 16 21.91 -14.43 -18.95
N GLU A 17 23.06 -15.08 -19.11
CA GLU A 17 24.32 -14.62 -18.49
C GLU A 17 24.77 -13.26 -19.03
N LYS A 18 24.60 -13.03 -20.33
CA LYS A 18 24.95 -11.75 -20.95
C LYS A 18 24.05 -10.62 -20.49
N GLU A 19 22.75 -10.88 -20.33
CA GLU A 19 21.82 -9.90 -19.76
C GLU A 19 22.12 -9.62 -18.27
N LEU A 20 22.51 -10.64 -17.50
CA LEU A 20 22.95 -10.47 -16.12
C LEU A 20 24.23 -9.63 -16.03
N ASP A 21 25.22 -9.90 -16.89
CA ASP A 21 26.46 -9.13 -16.95
C ASP A 21 26.22 -7.69 -17.38
N LYS A 22 25.32 -7.46 -18.34
CA LYS A 22 24.88 -6.12 -18.74
C LYS A 22 24.23 -5.39 -17.57
N MET A 23 23.32 -6.06 -16.86
CA MET A 23 22.68 -5.48 -15.67
C MET A 23 23.70 -5.13 -14.59
N ARG A 24 24.65 -6.03 -14.29
CA ARG A 24 25.74 -5.76 -13.34
C ARG A 24 26.57 -4.55 -13.78
N LYS A 25 27.02 -4.51 -15.04
CA LYS A 25 27.79 -3.38 -15.58
C LYS A 25 27.05 -2.04 -15.46
N ASN A 26 25.74 -2.03 -15.67
CA ASN A 26 24.93 -0.81 -15.58
C ASN A 26 24.74 -0.33 -14.13
N LEU A 27 24.70 -1.25 -13.16
CA LEU A 27 24.42 -0.94 -11.75
C LEU A 27 25.70 -0.74 -10.92
N THR A 28 26.80 -1.41 -11.26
CA THR A 28 28.08 -1.25 -10.54
C THR A 28 28.59 0.18 -10.67
N ASN A 29 29.01 0.77 -9.55
CA ASN A 29 29.41 2.18 -9.41
C ASN A 29 28.30 3.21 -9.71
N ALA A 30 27.05 2.77 -9.89
CA ALA A 30 25.94 3.68 -10.02
C ALA A 30 25.59 4.32 -8.68
N VAL A 31 25.23 5.60 -8.71
CA VAL A 31 24.84 6.36 -7.51
C VAL A 31 23.33 6.35 -7.39
N VAL A 32 22.81 5.97 -6.22
CA VAL A 32 21.38 6.13 -5.90
C VAL A 32 21.06 7.61 -5.79
N THR A 33 20.12 8.09 -6.61
CA THR A 33 19.77 9.51 -6.73
C THR A 33 18.41 9.84 -6.11
N SER A 34 17.45 8.92 -6.23
CA SER A 34 16.15 9.04 -5.56
C SER A 34 15.48 7.68 -5.37
N VAL A 35 14.46 7.68 -4.52
CA VAL A 35 13.54 6.57 -4.32
C VAL A 35 12.13 7.12 -4.46
N GLY A 36 11.26 6.40 -5.18
CA GLY A 36 9.86 6.80 -5.36
C GLY A 36 8.92 5.62 -5.16
N ARG A 37 7.64 5.92 -4.93
CA ARG A 37 6.59 4.90 -4.75
C ARG A 37 5.29 5.32 -5.44
N HIS A 38 4.58 4.33 -6.00
CA HIS A 38 3.19 4.50 -6.41
C HIS A 38 2.40 3.22 -6.16
N GLY A 39 1.36 3.31 -5.33
CA GLY A 39 0.63 2.15 -4.85
C GLY A 39 1.57 1.16 -4.13
N LYS A 40 1.63 -0.07 -4.63
CA LYS A 40 2.45 -1.16 -4.07
C LYS A 40 3.79 -1.35 -4.79
N TYR A 41 4.10 -0.46 -5.73
CA TYR A 41 5.37 -0.43 -6.43
C TYR A 41 6.25 0.66 -5.85
N PHE A 42 7.53 0.39 -5.77
CA PHE A 42 8.55 1.36 -5.42
C PHE A 42 9.74 1.19 -6.37
N TRP A 43 10.53 2.22 -6.53
CA TRP A 43 11.70 2.18 -7.39
C TRP A 43 12.88 2.92 -6.79
N ILE A 44 14.07 2.49 -7.18
CA ILE A 44 15.34 3.15 -6.87
C ILE A 44 15.93 3.65 -8.19
N ARG A 45 16.25 4.94 -8.27
CA ARG A 45 16.97 5.53 -9.41
C ARG A 45 18.47 5.48 -9.17
N LEU A 46 19.19 4.96 -10.15
CA LEU A 46 20.63 4.87 -10.13
C LEU A 46 21.21 5.53 -11.39
N HIS A 47 22.20 6.39 -11.20
CA HIS A 47 22.89 7.07 -12.29
C HIS A 47 24.33 6.57 -12.43
N ASN A 48 24.72 6.23 -13.65
CA ASN A 48 26.10 5.86 -13.99
C ASN A 48 26.46 6.33 -15.40
N HIS A 49 27.62 6.99 -15.59
CA HIS A 49 28.18 7.38 -16.90
C HIS A 49 27.13 7.81 -17.96
N ASN A 50 26.29 8.79 -17.62
CA ASN A 50 25.19 9.32 -18.46
C ASN A 50 24.00 8.39 -18.75
N THR A 51 23.90 7.26 -18.06
CA THR A 51 22.76 6.35 -18.12
C THR A 51 21.92 6.45 -16.83
N CYS A 52 20.62 6.65 -17.01
CA CYS A 52 19.64 6.53 -15.93
C CYS A 52 19.13 5.10 -15.88
N ASN A 53 19.26 4.46 -14.72
CA ASN A 53 18.77 3.12 -14.45
C ASN A 53 17.71 3.18 -13.35
N VAL A 54 16.68 2.35 -13.47
CA VAL A 54 15.59 2.23 -12.50
C VAL A 54 15.42 0.77 -12.11
N LEU A 55 15.54 0.50 -10.82
CA LEU A 55 15.13 -0.77 -10.24
C LEU A 55 13.68 -0.63 -9.76
N LEU A 56 12.72 -1.06 -10.60
CA LEU A 56 11.30 -1.05 -10.27
C LEU A 56 10.89 -2.36 -9.59
N MET A 57 10.34 -2.24 -8.38
CA MET A 57 10.10 -3.35 -7.47
C MET A 57 8.66 -3.42 -6.97
N HIS A 58 8.21 -4.64 -6.65
CA HIS A 58 6.92 -4.91 -6.01
C HIS A 58 7.10 -6.06 -5.03
N PHE A 59 6.69 -5.87 -3.78
CA PHE A 59 6.87 -6.86 -2.71
C PHE A 59 6.10 -8.18 -2.92
N GLY A 60 5.03 -8.17 -3.72
CA GLY A 60 4.17 -9.34 -3.84
C GLY A 60 3.49 -9.63 -2.50
N MET A 61 3.53 -10.90 -2.05
CA MET A 61 2.90 -11.30 -0.79
C MET A 61 3.87 -11.39 0.39
N THR A 62 5.15 -11.68 0.12
CA THR A 62 6.19 -11.97 1.15
C THR A 62 7.53 -11.36 0.82
N GLY A 63 7.59 -10.46 -0.16
CA GLY A 63 8.79 -9.69 -0.42
C GLY A 63 9.08 -8.76 0.75
N MET A 64 10.37 -8.59 1.03
CA MET A 64 10.86 -7.71 2.08
C MET A 64 12.21 -7.14 1.70
N VAL A 65 12.46 -5.90 2.10
CA VAL A 65 13.79 -5.30 2.14
C VAL A 65 14.43 -5.66 3.48
N LYS A 66 15.72 -5.93 3.47
CA LYS A 66 16.55 -6.08 4.65
C LYS A 66 17.77 -5.19 4.48
N LEU A 67 18.15 -4.51 5.55
CA LEU A 67 19.32 -3.64 5.57
C LEU A 67 20.29 -4.15 6.63
N ARG A 68 21.59 -4.06 6.35
CA ARG A 68 22.67 -4.35 7.31
C ARG A 68 23.65 -3.17 7.34
N ASN A 69 24.30 -2.99 8.49
CA ASN A 69 25.20 -1.87 8.80
C ASN A 69 24.50 -0.49 8.88
N VAL A 70 23.21 -0.48 9.21
CA VAL A 70 22.45 0.73 9.51
C VAL A 70 21.48 0.47 10.67
N GLN A 71 21.34 1.45 11.56
CA GLN A 71 20.28 1.44 12.55
C GLN A 71 18.99 1.90 11.87
N SER A 72 18.01 1.01 11.79
CA SER A 72 16.68 1.31 11.22
C SER A 72 15.61 0.88 12.20
N HIS A 73 14.64 1.75 12.44
CA HIS A 73 13.44 1.45 13.22
C HIS A 73 12.37 0.72 12.39
N LEU A 74 12.59 0.54 11.09
CA LEU A 74 11.67 -0.16 10.21
C LEU A 74 11.58 -1.64 10.61
N SER A 75 10.44 -2.00 11.20
CA SER A 75 10.09 -3.38 11.48
C SER A 75 9.68 -4.07 10.19
N PHE A 76 10.62 -4.76 9.54
CA PHE A 76 10.28 -5.60 8.40
C PHE A 76 9.48 -6.81 8.89
N MET A 77 8.22 -6.95 8.45
CA MET A 77 7.41 -8.12 8.79
C MET A 77 8.15 -9.39 8.35
N GLU A 78 8.71 -10.11 9.32
CA GLU A 78 9.35 -11.39 9.05
C GLU A 78 8.31 -12.43 8.64
N ASN A 79 8.77 -13.42 7.87
CA ASN A 79 7.94 -14.58 7.51
C ASN A 79 7.36 -15.24 8.76
N GLY A 80 6.04 -15.40 8.76
CA GLY A 80 5.26 -15.92 9.88
C GLY A 80 3.85 -15.35 9.97
N GLY A 81 3.58 -14.21 9.32
CA GLY A 81 2.25 -13.59 9.30
C GLY A 81 1.64 -13.47 10.70
N ASP A 82 0.33 -13.69 10.77
CA ASP A 82 -0.59 -13.62 11.92
C ASP A 82 0.00 -14.08 13.26
N LYS A 83 0.87 -15.10 13.28
CA LYS A 83 1.39 -15.70 14.52
C LYS A 83 2.48 -14.84 15.17
N LYS A 84 3.44 -14.32 14.41
CA LYS A 84 4.53 -13.50 14.96
C LYS A 84 4.06 -12.13 15.42
N VAL A 85 3.12 -11.52 14.69
CA VAL A 85 2.51 -10.23 15.09
C VAL A 85 1.66 -10.42 16.34
N LEU A 86 0.88 -11.51 16.45
CA LEU A 86 0.14 -11.81 17.68
C LEU A 86 1.06 -12.10 18.87
N GLU A 87 2.12 -12.89 18.68
CA GLU A 87 3.12 -13.14 19.72
C GLU A 87 3.84 -11.85 20.15
N MET A 88 4.19 -10.98 19.20
CA MET A 88 4.77 -9.67 19.47
C MET A 88 3.79 -8.78 20.25
N LEU A 89 2.54 -8.63 19.80
CA LEU A 89 1.51 -7.84 20.48
C LEU A 89 1.17 -8.41 21.87
N GLU A 90 1.16 -9.73 22.03
CA GLU A 90 1.01 -10.38 23.35
C GLU A 90 2.20 -10.04 24.26
N ARG A 91 3.44 -10.08 23.75
CA ARG A 91 4.64 -9.64 24.49
C ARG A 91 4.63 -8.15 24.84
N PHE A 92 4.05 -7.28 24.02
CA PHE A 92 3.90 -5.85 24.35
C PHE A 92 2.80 -5.59 25.38
N LYS A 93 1.70 -6.37 25.36
CA LYS A 93 0.60 -6.24 26.32
C LYS A 93 0.98 -6.69 27.73
N TYR A 94 1.81 -7.71 27.85
CA TYR A 94 2.37 -8.15 29.12
C TYR A 94 3.78 -7.58 29.24
N LYS A 95 3.94 -6.44 29.91
CA LYS A 95 5.27 -5.90 30.30
C LYS A 95 6.00 -6.91 31.19
N ASP A 96 6.61 -7.93 30.59
CA ASP A 96 7.59 -8.77 31.27
C ASP A 96 8.94 -8.11 31.06
N SER A 97 9.37 -7.36 32.08
CA SER A 97 10.60 -6.57 32.13
C SER A 97 11.87 -7.44 32.22
N LYS A 98 11.84 -8.66 31.69
CA LYS A 98 12.93 -9.63 31.72
C LYS A 98 13.04 -10.34 30.38
N ILE A 99 13.54 -9.63 29.38
CA ILE A 99 14.08 -10.26 28.18
C ILE A 99 15.50 -9.73 28.05
N GLU A 100 16.47 -10.63 28.22
CA GLU A 100 17.86 -10.35 27.88
C GLU A 100 17.92 -9.94 26.40
N PRO A 101 18.75 -8.96 26.03
CA PRO A 101 18.90 -8.57 24.63
C PRO A 101 19.22 -9.82 23.83
N ASP A 102 18.45 -10.09 22.77
CA ASP A 102 18.68 -11.22 21.87
C ASP A 102 20.18 -11.28 21.57
N ALA A 103 20.84 -12.36 21.99
CA ALA A 103 22.24 -12.60 21.70
C ALA A 103 22.47 -12.33 20.20
N GLU A 104 23.54 -11.62 19.84
CA GLU A 104 23.90 -11.31 18.45
C GLU A 104 23.90 -12.60 17.61
N VAL A 105 22.75 -12.96 17.06
CA VAL A 105 22.65 -14.02 16.08
C VAL A 105 23.37 -13.45 14.88
N LYS A 106 24.56 -13.98 14.57
CA LYS A 106 25.21 -13.75 13.28
C LYS A 106 24.23 -14.17 12.19
N GLN A 107 23.42 -13.22 11.72
CA GLN A 107 22.48 -13.47 10.65
C GLN A 107 23.28 -13.72 9.37
N GLU A 108 23.02 -14.87 8.75
CA GLU A 108 23.54 -15.21 7.43
C GLU A 108 23.20 -14.09 6.43
N TRP A 109 24.19 -13.63 5.67
CA TRP A 109 24.03 -12.58 4.67
C TRP A 109 24.70 -12.96 3.33
N PRO A 110 24.04 -12.73 2.18
CA PRO A 110 22.67 -12.23 2.05
C PRO A 110 21.64 -13.18 2.68
N PRO A 111 20.51 -12.67 3.20
CA PRO A 111 19.54 -13.50 3.90
C PRO A 111 18.97 -14.60 3.01
N ARG A 112 18.51 -15.70 3.60
CA ARG A 112 17.81 -16.75 2.85
C ARG A 112 16.65 -16.17 2.03
N PHE A 113 16.48 -16.69 0.82
CA PHE A 113 15.50 -16.25 -0.17
C PHE A 113 15.76 -14.87 -0.80
N THR A 114 16.96 -14.31 -0.62
CA THR A 114 17.40 -13.14 -1.38
C THR A 114 17.26 -13.37 -2.88
N LYS A 115 16.81 -12.33 -3.56
CA LYS A 115 16.55 -12.30 -4.99
C LYS A 115 17.39 -11.25 -5.70
N PHE A 116 17.72 -10.19 -4.98
CA PHE A 116 18.59 -9.11 -5.40
C PHE A 116 19.24 -8.54 -4.14
N ASP A 117 20.53 -8.27 -4.19
CA ASP A 117 21.28 -7.58 -3.15
C ASP A 117 22.28 -6.60 -3.77
N MET A 118 22.63 -5.57 -3.02
CA MET A 118 23.61 -4.56 -3.41
C MET A 118 24.33 -4.01 -2.17
N GLU A 119 25.60 -3.65 -2.37
CA GLU A 119 26.39 -2.87 -1.41
C GLU A 119 26.37 -1.41 -1.88
N LEU A 120 26.01 -0.52 -0.97
CA LEU A 120 26.01 0.93 -1.15
C LEU A 120 27.10 1.51 -0.26
N GLU A 121 27.89 2.43 -0.81
CA GLU A 121 28.97 3.10 -0.10
C GLU A 121 28.75 4.61 -0.17
N ASN A 122 28.97 5.29 0.95
CA ASN A 122 29.03 6.74 1.00
C ASN A 122 30.11 7.17 2.02
N ASN A 123 31.22 7.70 1.50
CA ASN A 123 32.43 7.96 2.27
C ASN A 123 32.88 6.67 3.02
N GLU A 124 33.08 6.73 4.33
CA GLU A 124 33.50 5.58 5.15
C GLU A 124 32.34 4.65 5.57
N LYS A 125 31.10 4.95 5.17
CA LYS A 125 29.92 4.17 5.57
C LYS A 125 29.53 3.18 4.47
N LYS A 126 29.36 1.92 4.87
CA LYS A 126 28.80 0.85 4.04
C LYS A 126 27.39 0.52 4.49
N LEU A 127 26.48 0.39 3.53
CA LEU A 127 25.12 -0.07 3.71
C LEU A 127 24.91 -1.27 2.80
N GLU A 128 24.46 -2.38 3.35
CA GLU A 128 24.08 -3.52 2.53
C GLU A 128 22.57 -3.65 2.47
N PHE A 129 22.07 -3.85 1.25
CA PHE A 129 20.65 -3.94 0.94
C PHE A 129 20.37 -5.32 0.34
N ALA A 130 19.34 -5.99 0.84
CA ALA A 130 18.85 -7.24 0.26
C ALA A 130 17.34 -7.21 0.09
N PHE A 131 16.87 -7.58 -1.10
CA PHE A 131 15.47 -7.84 -1.40
C PHE A 131 15.23 -9.35 -1.42
N SER A 132 14.45 -9.84 -0.46
CA SER A 132 14.16 -11.26 -0.30
C SER A 132 12.69 -11.56 -0.48
N ASP A 133 12.37 -12.74 -0.99
CA ASP A 133 10.97 -13.16 -1.20
C ASP A 133 10.84 -14.69 -1.21
N PRO A 134 10.42 -15.30 -0.09
CA PRO A 134 10.30 -16.76 0.02
C PRO A 134 9.27 -17.37 -0.92
N ARG A 135 8.12 -16.70 -1.14
CA ARG A 135 7.05 -17.25 -1.99
C ARG A 135 7.27 -17.00 -3.47
N ARG A 136 8.28 -16.20 -3.83
CA ARG A 136 8.61 -15.88 -5.22
C ARG A 136 7.38 -15.26 -5.93
N LEU A 137 6.72 -14.31 -5.28
CA LEU A 137 5.60 -13.52 -5.84
C LEU A 137 5.96 -12.04 -6.05
N ALA A 138 7.11 -11.61 -5.54
CA ALA A 138 7.66 -10.29 -5.78
C ALA A 138 8.13 -10.13 -7.24
N ARG A 139 8.33 -8.87 -7.64
CA ARG A 139 8.88 -8.50 -8.94
C ARG A 139 10.01 -7.51 -8.75
N VAL A 140 11.06 -7.68 -9.55
CA VAL A 140 12.16 -6.73 -9.71
C VAL A 140 12.41 -6.59 -11.21
N ARG A 141 12.41 -5.36 -11.71
CA ARG A 141 12.65 -4.99 -13.11
C ARG A 141 13.80 -3.98 -13.15
N SER A 142 14.78 -4.23 -14.00
CA SER A 142 15.83 -3.26 -14.32
C SER A 142 15.45 -2.57 -15.62
N LEU A 143 15.25 -1.26 -15.57
CA LEU A 143 14.93 -0.43 -16.73
C LEU A 143 16.07 0.57 -16.93
N SER A 144 16.42 0.85 -18.17
CA SER A 144 17.49 1.80 -18.52
C SER A 144 17.13 2.58 -19.76
N GLY A 145 17.41 3.88 -19.81
CA GLY A 145 17.16 4.69 -21.00
C GLY A 145 16.53 6.06 -20.68
N LEU A 146 16.28 6.83 -21.72
CA LEU A 146 15.68 8.18 -21.61
C LEU A 146 14.20 8.10 -21.20
N GLU A 147 13.51 7.02 -21.54
CA GLU A 147 12.12 6.77 -21.17
C GLU A 147 11.91 6.59 -19.66
N VAL A 148 12.96 6.27 -18.92
CA VAL A 148 12.95 6.17 -17.47
C VAL A 148 13.76 7.27 -16.81
N SER A 149 14.07 8.37 -17.50
CA SER A 149 14.84 9.48 -16.93
C SER A 149 14.08 10.29 -15.87
N ALA A 150 12.74 10.25 -15.90
CA ALA A 150 11.86 10.98 -14.98
C ALA A 150 10.72 10.08 -14.48
N ASP A 151 10.10 10.48 -13.37
CA ASP A 151 9.00 9.74 -12.71
C ASP A 151 7.73 9.79 -13.54
N GLU A 152 7.43 10.92 -14.18
CA GLU A 152 6.28 11.09 -15.07
C GLU A 152 6.34 10.16 -16.28
N SER A 153 7.56 9.94 -16.81
CA SER A 153 7.78 9.02 -17.93
C SER A 153 7.72 7.56 -17.46
N LEU A 154 8.31 7.25 -16.29
CA LEU A 154 8.26 5.92 -15.70
C LEU A 154 6.82 5.46 -15.41
N LEU A 155 5.95 6.36 -14.91
CA LEU A 155 4.55 6.07 -14.61
C LEU A 155 3.70 5.74 -15.85
N LYS A 156 4.18 6.07 -17.05
CA LYS A 156 3.56 5.71 -18.33
C LYS A 156 3.96 4.33 -18.83
N LEU A 157 4.92 3.66 -18.17
CA LEU A 157 5.37 2.32 -18.52
C LEU A 157 4.63 1.24 -17.72
N SER A 158 4.53 0.05 -18.30
CA SER A 158 3.95 -1.11 -17.62
C SER A 158 4.85 -1.59 -16.48
N PRO A 159 4.30 -1.93 -15.30
CA PRO A 159 2.86 -2.05 -14.99
C PRO A 159 2.25 -0.80 -14.33
N LEU A 160 2.99 0.32 -14.24
CA LEU A 160 2.54 1.53 -13.53
C LEU A 160 1.45 2.29 -14.29
N ASN A 161 1.44 2.18 -15.62
CA ASN A 161 0.51 2.86 -16.51
C ASN A 161 -0.97 2.49 -16.29
N VAL A 162 -1.24 1.32 -15.71
CA VAL A 162 -2.61 0.85 -15.42
C VAL A 162 -3.04 1.10 -13.97
N LEU A 163 -2.18 1.69 -13.14
CA LEU A 163 -2.52 1.99 -11.75
C LEU A 163 -3.41 3.24 -11.64
N GLY A 164 -4.32 3.22 -10.69
CA GLY A 164 -5.17 4.36 -10.36
C GLY A 164 -4.48 5.36 -9.41
N PRO A 165 -5.26 6.31 -8.88
CA PRO A 165 -4.88 7.19 -7.78
C PRO A 165 -4.35 6.44 -6.55
N ASP A 166 -3.37 7.03 -5.87
CA ASP A 166 -2.87 6.59 -4.56
C ASP A 166 -3.44 7.50 -3.46
N TYR A 167 -4.33 6.95 -2.62
CA TYR A 167 -5.07 7.74 -1.63
C TYR A 167 -4.25 8.14 -0.40
N SER A 168 -3.03 7.62 -0.26
CA SER A 168 -2.05 8.14 0.70
C SER A 168 -1.43 9.48 0.28
N LYS A 169 -1.59 9.87 -1.00
CA LYS A 169 -0.94 11.06 -1.57
C LYS A 169 -1.94 12.20 -1.71
N PRO A 170 -1.76 13.33 -0.99
CA PRO A 170 -2.61 14.49 -1.15
C PRO A 170 -2.43 15.13 -2.53
N ASP A 171 -3.46 15.81 -3.02
CA ASP A 171 -3.44 16.53 -4.31
C ASP A 171 -2.42 17.68 -4.31
N VAL A 172 -2.34 18.41 -3.21
CA VAL A 172 -1.32 19.45 -2.99
C VAL A 172 -0.27 18.89 -2.04
N PRO A 173 1.01 18.79 -2.46
CA PRO A 173 2.10 18.41 -1.58
C PRO A 173 2.24 19.39 -0.39
N PRO A 174 2.73 18.95 0.77
CA PRO A 174 3.12 19.86 1.84
C PRO A 174 4.05 20.96 1.32
N LYS A 175 3.79 22.22 1.69
CA LYS A 175 4.53 23.39 1.18
C LYS A 175 6.02 23.40 1.54
N GLU A 176 6.38 22.75 2.63
CA GLU A 176 7.77 22.62 3.08
C GLU A 176 8.08 21.14 3.24
N LEU A 177 9.05 20.67 2.46
CA LEU A 177 9.67 19.38 2.68
C LEU A 177 10.62 19.56 3.85
N GLU A 178 10.15 19.28 5.06
CA GLU A 178 11.04 19.18 6.21
C GLU A 178 12.16 18.21 5.86
N LYS A 179 13.38 18.48 6.35
CA LYS A 179 14.50 17.56 6.17
C LYS A 179 14.08 16.21 6.76
N PHE A 180 13.92 15.21 5.90
CA PHE A 180 13.39 13.90 6.28
C PHE A 180 14.15 13.34 7.50
N VAL A 181 13.40 13.09 8.59
CA VAL A 181 13.91 12.42 9.79
C VAL A 181 13.30 11.01 9.90
N PHE A 182 11.99 10.90 9.72
CA PHE A 182 11.18 9.67 9.69
C PHE A 182 9.81 9.98 9.03
N GLY A 183 9.04 8.99 8.58
CA GLY A 183 7.72 9.17 7.94
C GLY A 183 7.67 8.76 6.47
N ASP A 184 6.77 9.36 5.66
CA ASP A 184 6.74 9.11 4.21
C ASP A 184 8.05 9.65 3.57
N PRO A 185 8.93 8.78 3.03
CA PRO A 185 10.18 9.23 2.42
C PRO A 185 9.96 9.87 1.04
N ASP A 186 8.72 9.88 0.53
CA ASP A 186 8.38 10.38 -0.78
C ASP A 186 7.98 11.86 -0.75
N SER A 187 8.97 12.73 -0.51
CA SER A 187 8.78 14.19 -0.43
C SER A 187 8.24 14.80 -1.73
N ASP A 188 8.56 14.18 -2.87
CA ASP A 188 8.16 14.67 -4.19
C ASP A 188 6.78 14.14 -4.62
N ASN A 189 6.09 13.43 -3.71
CA ASN A 189 4.72 12.97 -3.88
C ASN A 189 4.54 12.16 -5.18
N HIS A 190 5.52 11.31 -5.51
CA HIS A 190 5.61 10.65 -6.81
C HIS A 190 4.32 9.87 -7.19
N GLY A 191 3.95 9.78 -8.46
CA GLY A 191 2.76 9.02 -8.86
C GLY A 191 1.52 9.87 -9.05
N ARG A 192 0.35 9.24 -8.88
CA ARG A 192 -0.96 9.88 -9.11
C ARG A 192 -1.60 10.22 -7.77
N PRO A 193 -1.91 11.50 -7.50
CA PRO A 193 -2.54 11.90 -6.24
C PRO A 193 -3.96 11.35 -6.14
N ARG A 194 -4.51 11.41 -4.92
CA ARG A 194 -5.92 11.07 -4.67
C ARG A 194 -6.88 11.94 -5.47
N LEU A 195 -8.03 11.38 -5.83
CA LEU A 195 -9.10 12.16 -6.45
C LEU A 195 -9.73 13.13 -5.44
N PRO A 196 -10.18 14.31 -5.89
CA PRO A 196 -11.18 15.11 -5.17
C PRO A 196 -12.46 14.29 -4.87
N ILE A 197 -13.21 14.69 -3.84
CA ILE A 197 -14.35 13.93 -3.34
C ILE A 197 -15.48 13.75 -4.37
N ASP A 198 -15.69 14.74 -5.25
CA ASP A 198 -16.67 14.71 -6.33
C ASP A 198 -16.29 13.68 -7.42
N GLU A 199 -15.01 13.66 -7.82
CA GLU A 199 -14.48 12.66 -8.75
C GLU A 199 -14.46 11.26 -8.14
N PHE A 200 -14.08 11.13 -6.85
CA PHE A 200 -14.16 9.88 -6.10
C PHE A 200 -15.60 9.35 -6.04
N SER A 201 -16.56 10.23 -5.73
CA SER A 201 -17.98 9.88 -5.63
C SER A 201 -18.51 9.38 -6.97
N SER A 202 -18.22 10.11 -8.04
CA SER A 202 -18.55 9.73 -9.41
C SER A 202 -17.92 8.38 -9.80
N LEU A 203 -16.65 8.17 -9.42
CA LEU A 203 -15.96 6.91 -9.66
C LEU A 203 -16.65 5.75 -8.94
N VAL A 204 -16.93 5.86 -7.64
CA VAL A 204 -17.57 4.80 -6.85
C VAL A 204 -18.96 4.47 -7.39
N LEU A 205 -19.76 5.51 -7.70
CA LEU A 205 -21.12 5.34 -8.22
C LEU A 205 -21.16 4.80 -9.66
N SER A 206 -20.07 4.92 -10.42
CA SER A 206 -19.96 4.31 -11.77
C SER A 206 -19.81 2.78 -11.74
N LYS A 207 -19.47 2.17 -10.59
CA LYS A 207 -19.09 0.75 -10.51
C LYS A 207 -20.18 -0.10 -9.88
N LYS A 208 -20.69 -1.07 -10.64
CA LYS A 208 -21.69 -2.06 -10.17
C LYS A 208 -21.03 -3.30 -9.59
N LYS A 209 -20.21 -3.14 -8.54
CA LYS A 209 -19.54 -4.26 -7.85
C LYS A 209 -19.46 -4.01 -6.34
N PRO A 210 -19.28 -5.07 -5.52
CA PRO A 210 -19.04 -4.93 -4.09
C PRO A 210 -17.94 -3.92 -3.77
N ILE A 211 -18.19 -3.05 -2.79
CA ILE A 211 -17.28 -1.94 -2.48
C ILE A 211 -15.89 -2.42 -2.08
N LYS A 212 -15.79 -3.54 -1.34
CA LYS A 212 -14.47 -4.10 -1.04
C LYS A 212 -13.73 -4.56 -2.30
N SER A 213 -14.43 -5.18 -3.25
CA SER A 213 -13.84 -5.58 -4.53
C SER A 213 -13.40 -4.37 -5.37
N LEU A 214 -14.09 -3.23 -5.24
CA LEU A 214 -13.68 -1.98 -5.86
C LEU A 214 -12.42 -1.41 -5.20
N LEU A 215 -12.40 -1.29 -3.87
CA LEU A 215 -11.24 -0.79 -3.12
C LEU A 215 -9.96 -1.61 -3.35
N LEU A 216 -10.07 -2.90 -3.66
CA LEU A 216 -8.91 -3.75 -3.94
C LEU A 216 -8.38 -3.65 -5.37
N ASP A 217 -9.12 -2.98 -6.26
CA ASP A 217 -8.78 -2.87 -7.67
C ASP A 217 -7.72 -1.78 -7.87
N GLN A 218 -6.51 -2.19 -8.23
CA GLN A 218 -5.34 -1.31 -8.32
C GLN A 218 -5.45 -0.29 -9.45
N ALA A 219 -6.38 -0.47 -10.41
CA ALA A 219 -6.66 0.52 -11.45
C ALA A 219 -7.45 1.73 -10.93
N TYR A 220 -8.02 1.64 -9.72
CA TYR A 220 -8.82 2.71 -9.11
C TYR A 220 -8.27 3.14 -7.74
N PHE A 221 -7.69 2.20 -6.99
CA PHE A 221 -7.20 2.39 -5.63
C PHE A 221 -5.81 1.75 -5.49
N ALA A 222 -4.81 2.40 -6.08
CA ALA A 222 -3.44 1.92 -6.03
C ALA A 222 -2.96 1.91 -4.56
N GLY A 223 -2.36 0.81 -4.11
CA GLY A 223 -1.87 0.71 -2.72
C GLY A 223 -2.85 0.01 -1.77
N VAL A 224 -4.16 0.12 -1.99
CA VAL A 224 -5.14 -0.47 -1.07
C VAL A 224 -5.09 -2.00 -1.09
N GLY A 225 -4.75 -2.57 0.07
CA GLY A 225 -4.61 -4.01 0.31
C GLY A 225 -5.81 -4.60 1.06
N ASN A 226 -5.75 -5.90 1.37
CA ASN A 226 -6.87 -6.59 2.02
C ASN A 226 -7.18 -6.05 3.42
N TRP A 227 -6.15 -5.76 4.22
CA TRP A 227 -6.36 -5.23 5.57
C TRP A 227 -6.80 -3.77 5.53
N VAL A 228 -6.21 -2.95 4.65
CA VAL A 228 -6.61 -1.54 4.46
C VAL A 228 -8.08 -1.46 4.05
N ALA A 229 -8.51 -2.27 3.09
CA ALA A 229 -9.92 -2.26 2.65
C ALA A 229 -10.88 -2.69 3.77
N ASP A 230 -10.51 -3.68 4.59
CA ASP A 230 -11.32 -4.07 5.76
C ASP A 230 -11.40 -2.93 6.79
N GLU A 231 -10.27 -2.29 7.09
CA GLU A 231 -10.18 -1.17 8.03
C GLU A 231 -11.01 0.02 7.55
N VAL A 232 -10.84 0.45 6.30
CA VAL A 232 -11.59 1.56 5.70
C VAL A 232 -13.09 1.33 5.80
N LEU A 233 -13.55 0.13 5.47
CA LEU A 233 -14.98 -0.20 5.52
C LEU A 233 -15.50 -0.32 6.96
N PHE A 234 -14.65 -0.75 7.89
CA PHE A 234 -14.96 -0.77 9.31
C PHE A 234 -15.16 0.64 9.84
N GLN A 235 -14.21 1.55 9.61
CA GLN A 235 -14.30 2.96 9.99
C GLN A 235 -15.49 3.67 9.30
N ALA A 236 -15.75 3.33 8.03
CA ALA A 236 -16.90 3.86 7.29
C ALA A 236 -18.25 3.28 7.73
N HIS A 237 -18.28 2.19 8.48
CA HIS A 237 -19.49 1.41 8.83
C HIS A 237 -20.23 0.88 7.58
N ILE A 238 -19.49 0.51 6.53
CA ILE A 238 -20.07 0.00 5.29
C ILE A 238 -19.84 -1.51 5.20
N HIS A 239 -20.89 -2.26 4.87
CA HIS A 239 -20.78 -3.70 4.66
C HIS A 239 -19.90 -4.01 3.43
N PRO A 240 -18.94 -4.95 3.50
CA PRO A 240 -17.99 -5.18 2.40
C PRO A 240 -18.61 -5.67 1.09
N ASN A 241 -19.77 -6.32 1.14
CA ASN A 241 -20.56 -6.68 -0.05
C ASN A 241 -21.49 -5.58 -0.59
N GLU A 242 -21.48 -4.38 -0.01
CA GLU A 242 -22.35 -3.30 -0.46
C GLU A 242 -22.06 -2.91 -1.91
N ILE A 243 -23.11 -2.73 -2.71
CA ILE A 243 -23.01 -2.18 -4.07
C ILE A 243 -23.62 -0.78 -4.01
N ILE A 244 -22.77 0.19 -3.64
CA ILE A 244 -23.18 1.57 -3.33
C ILE A 244 -23.95 2.21 -4.50
N SER A 245 -23.48 2.00 -5.72
CA SER A 245 -24.11 2.48 -6.97
C SER A 245 -25.54 1.95 -7.22
N SER A 246 -25.97 0.92 -6.51
CA SER A 246 -27.33 0.38 -6.60
C SER A 246 -28.31 0.96 -5.57
N LYS A 247 -27.80 1.73 -4.60
CA LYS A 247 -28.55 2.21 -3.44
C LYS A 247 -28.60 3.73 -3.32
N ILE A 248 -27.62 4.41 -3.92
CA ILE A 248 -27.43 5.85 -3.81
C ILE A 248 -27.47 6.46 -5.22
N PRO A 249 -28.25 7.53 -5.44
CA PRO A 249 -28.28 8.22 -6.72
C PRO A 249 -26.95 8.93 -7.00
N ASN A 250 -26.59 9.06 -8.28
CA ASN A 250 -25.48 9.89 -8.71
C ASN A 250 -25.96 11.32 -8.93
N ASP A 251 -25.76 12.17 -7.92
CA ASP A 251 -26.02 13.61 -7.96
C ASP A 251 -24.69 14.36 -7.96
N LEU A 252 -24.45 15.16 -9.00
CA LEU A 252 -23.21 15.93 -9.15
C LEU A 252 -23.18 17.18 -8.24
N ASP A 253 -24.34 17.64 -7.77
CA ASP A 253 -24.45 18.82 -6.92
C ASP A 253 -24.47 18.47 -5.42
N TYR A 254 -24.43 17.17 -5.07
CA TYR A 254 -24.54 16.69 -3.69
C TYR A 254 -23.66 15.47 -3.42
N ILE A 255 -22.76 15.59 -2.43
CA ILE A 255 -21.98 14.46 -1.94
C ILE A 255 -22.78 13.72 -0.87
N HIS A 256 -23.14 12.47 -1.16
CA HIS A 256 -23.88 11.64 -0.23
C HIS A 256 -23.05 11.33 1.04
N PRO A 257 -23.62 11.39 2.26
CA PRO A 257 -22.90 11.16 3.52
C PRO A 257 -22.14 9.83 3.60
N VAL A 258 -22.69 8.76 3.00
CA VAL A 258 -21.99 7.46 2.86
C VAL A 258 -20.70 7.58 2.05
N LEU A 259 -20.71 8.34 0.94
CA LEU A 259 -19.53 8.54 0.10
C LEU A 259 -18.51 9.43 0.80
N GLN A 260 -18.97 10.50 1.46
CA GLN A 260 -18.13 11.35 2.31
C GLN A 260 -17.42 10.51 3.38
N LYS A 261 -18.18 9.73 4.16
CA LYS A 261 -17.61 8.90 5.22
C LYS A 261 -16.64 7.85 4.70
N LEU A 262 -16.94 7.23 3.55
CA LEU A 262 -16.03 6.28 2.91
C LEU A 262 -14.72 6.95 2.48
N TYR A 263 -14.80 8.15 1.89
CA TYR A 263 -13.64 8.93 1.46
C TYR A 263 -12.77 9.35 2.64
N ASP A 264 -13.38 9.92 3.68
CA ASP A 264 -12.67 10.35 4.89
C ASP A 264 -12.00 9.16 5.59
N SER A 265 -12.68 8.02 5.66
CA SER A 265 -12.11 6.78 6.21
C SER A 265 -10.96 6.24 5.38
N LEU A 266 -11.04 6.32 4.05
CA LEU A 266 -9.98 5.91 3.14
C LEU A 266 -8.72 6.75 3.34
N ILE A 267 -8.88 8.07 3.40
CA ILE A 267 -7.79 9.00 3.65
C ILE A 267 -7.18 8.76 5.03
N TYR A 268 -8.00 8.73 6.08
CA TYR A 268 -7.55 8.53 7.46
C TYR A 268 -6.70 7.27 7.60
N VAL A 269 -7.17 6.12 7.11
CA VAL A 269 -6.45 4.85 7.25
C VAL A 269 -5.14 4.88 6.44
N CYS A 270 -5.16 5.43 5.22
CA CYS A 270 -3.96 5.51 4.38
C CYS A 270 -2.90 6.45 4.97
N GLU A 271 -3.29 7.66 5.37
CA GLU A 271 -2.37 8.65 5.95
C GLU A 271 -1.82 8.18 7.29
N GLU A 272 -2.65 7.62 8.17
CA GLU A 272 -2.20 7.16 9.49
C GLU A 272 -1.23 5.98 9.37
N ALA A 273 -1.49 5.04 8.46
CA ALA A 273 -0.58 3.93 8.19
C ALA A 273 0.78 4.41 7.68
N VAL A 274 0.80 5.46 6.86
CA VAL A 274 2.05 6.06 6.34
C VAL A 274 2.76 6.88 7.43
N ARG A 275 2.02 7.65 8.23
CA ARG A 275 2.55 8.49 9.32
C ARG A 275 3.35 7.67 10.34
N VAL A 276 2.91 6.45 10.62
CA VAL A 276 3.60 5.51 11.52
C VAL A 276 4.45 4.47 10.79
N GLU A 277 4.69 4.67 9.49
CA GLU A 277 5.58 3.85 8.66
C GLU A 277 5.20 2.37 8.59
N GLY A 278 3.90 2.09 8.70
CA GLY A 278 3.35 0.73 8.74
C GLY A 278 3.68 -0.05 10.02
N ASP A 279 4.17 0.62 11.06
CA ASP A 279 4.42 0.02 12.37
C ASP A 279 3.08 -0.29 13.06
N VAL A 280 2.71 -1.57 13.03
CA VAL A 280 1.46 -2.09 13.59
C VAL A 280 1.35 -1.81 15.09
N THR A 281 2.46 -1.65 15.82
CA THR A 281 2.43 -1.35 17.25
C THR A 281 1.99 0.08 17.56
N LYS A 282 2.03 0.96 16.56
CA LYS A 282 1.64 2.36 16.67
C LYS A 282 0.27 2.64 16.06
N PHE A 283 -0.40 1.63 15.50
CA PHE A 283 -1.77 1.79 15.04
C PHE A 283 -2.71 2.07 16.23
N PRO A 284 -3.76 2.89 16.04
CA PRO A 284 -4.76 3.09 17.08
C PRO A 284 -5.36 1.77 17.58
N ASP A 285 -5.53 1.65 18.91
CA ASP A 285 -5.93 0.40 19.57
C ASP A 285 -7.29 -0.16 19.11
N ASP A 286 -8.15 0.73 18.62
CA ASP A 286 -9.50 0.44 18.13
C ASP A 286 -9.55 0.01 16.66
N TRP A 287 -8.42 0.02 15.94
CA TRP A 287 -8.35 -0.44 14.56
C TRP A 287 -8.68 -1.92 14.42
N LEU A 288 -9.53 -2.24 13.45
CA LEU A 288 -9.91 -3.61 13.11
C LEU A 288 -8.69 -4.49 12.80
N MET A 289 -7.64 -3.92 12.20
CA MET A 289 -6.37 -4.57 11.85
C MET A 289 -5.73 -5.33 13.03
N LEU A 290 -5.86 -4.81 14.26
CA LEU A 290 -5.29 -5.44 15.45
C LEU A 290 -6.09 -6.67 15.91
N HIS A 291 -7.36 -6.79 15.47
CA HIS A 291 -8.31 -7.79 15.97
C HIS A 291 -8.86 -8.73 14.89
N ARG A 292 -8.62 -8.45 13.61
CA ARG A 292 -9.21 -9.14 12.44
C ARG A 292 -8.74 -10.58 12.20
N TRP A 293 -7.71 -11.03 12.90
CA TRP A 293 -7.05 -12.32 12.67
C TRP A 293 -7.78 -13.48 13.36
N GLY A 294 -7.62 -14.71 12.84
CA GLY A 294 -8.18 -15.91 13.46
C GLY A 294 -9.50 -16.43 12.85
N LYS A 295 -9.66 -16.33 11.54
CA LYS A 295 -10.76 -16.98 10.80
C LYS A 295 -10.84 -18.47 11.17
N GLY A 296 -12.05 -18.97 11.45
CA GLY A 296 -12.28 -20.41 11.73
C GLY A 296 -11.99 -20.87 13.16
N ARG A 297 -11.73 -19.94 14.09
CA ARG A 297 -11.64 -20.26 15.53
C ARG A 297 -13.02 -20.55 16.11
N LYS A 298 -13.08 -21.38 17.15
CA LYS A 298 -14.32 -21.73 17.89
C LYS A 298 -14.97 -20.49 18.51
N GLU A 299 -14.17 -19.60 19.07
CA GLU A 299 -14.62 -18.33 19.63
C GLU A 299 -14.41 -17.20 18.61
N LYS A 300 -15.47 -16.42 18.36
CA LYS A 300 -15.39 -15.24 17.51
C LYS A 300 -14.60 -14.15 18.24
N ARG A 301 -13.66 -13.52 17.50
CA ARG A 301 -12.93 -12.34 17.98
C ARG A 301 -13.89 -11.18 18.22
N LYS A 302 -13.46 -10.26 19.08
CA LYS A 302 -14.18 -9.03 19.39
C LYS A 302 -13.25 -7.84 19.25
N THR A 303 -13.81 -6.68 18.93
CA THR A 303 -13.14 -5.38 19.06
C THR A 303 -12.88 -5.03 20.54
N PRO A 304 -12.09 -4.00 20.85
CA PRO A 304 -11.84 -3.59 22.24
C PRO A 304 -13.11 -3.22 23.02
N ASN A 305 -14.13 -2.69 22.33
CA ASN A 305 -15.44 -2.38 22.91
C ASN A 305 -16.42 -3.57 22.91
N GLY A 306 -15.96 -4.78 22.63
CA GLY A 306 -16.72 -6.02 22.77
C GLY A 306 -17.62 -6.41 21.59
N LEU A 307 -17.55 -5.69 20.46
CA LEU A 307 -18.34 -6.03 19.28
C LEU A 307 -17.78 -7.27 18.57
N ILE A 308 -18.66 -8.19 18.21
CA ILE A 308 -18.29 -9.45 17.54
C ILE A 308 -17.80 -9.17 16.11
N LEU A 309 -16.70 -9.81 15.75
CA LEU A 309 -16.14 -9.83 14.40
C LEU A 309 -16.53 -11.12 13.68
N ASP A 310 -16.78 -11.00 12.38
CA ASP A 310 -17.09 -12.11 11.50
C ASP A 310 -16.26 -12.04 10.21
N HIS A 311 -16.26 -13.13 9.44
CA HIS A 311 -15.50 -13.24 8.20
C HIS A 311 -16.39 -13.68 7.04
N ILE A 312 -16.33 -12.94 5.93
CA ILE A 312 -16.98 -13.32 4.67
C ILE A 312 -16.01 -13.30 3.50
N THR A 313 -16.35 -13.99 2.42
CA THR A 313 -15.56 -13.94 1.18
C THR A 313 -16.17 -12.91 0.22
N VAL A 314 -15.39 -11.92 -0.20
CA VAL A 314 -15.79 -10.90 -1.17
C VAL A 314 -14.74 -10.85 -2.28
N GLY A 315 -15.16 -11.03 -3.54
CA GLY A 315 -14.24 -11.05 -4.69
C GLY A 315 -13.12 -12.10 -4.56
N GLY A 316 -13.43 -13.26 -3.98
CA GLY A 316 -12.45 -14.33 -3.74
C GLY A 316 -11.47 -14.09 -2.58
N ARG A 317 -11.63 -12.99 -1.82
CA ARG A 317 -10.76 -12.67 -0.67
C ARG A 317 -11.54 -12.64 0.65
N THR A 318 -10.89 -13.06 1.72
CA THR A 318 -11.47 -13.02 3.07
C THR A 318 -11.54 -11.56 3.56
N SER A 319 -12.69 -11.20 4.13
CA SER A 319 -13.00 -9.89 4.69
C SER A 319 -13.41 -10.08 6.13
N CYS A 320 -12.68 -9.43 7.04
CA CYS A 320 -13.15 -9.30 8.41
C CYS A 320 -14.04 -8.05 8.50
N TYR A 321 -15.14 -8.15 9.21
CA TYR A 321 -16.08 -7.05 9.39
C TYR A 321 -16.82 -7.20 10.73
N CYS A 322 -17.44 -6.13 11.19
CA CYS A 322 -18.31 -6.11 12.36
C CYS A 322 -19.79 -6.07 11.93
N PRO A 323 -20.57 -7.16 12.05
CA PRO A 323 -21.97 -7.19 11.62
C PRO A 323 -22.87 -6.16 12.33
N ALA A 324 -22.51 -5.77 13.56
CA ALA A 324 -23.27 -4.79 14.33
C ALA A 324 -23.17 -3.37 13.75
N LEU A 325 -21.99 -3.00 13.22
CA LEU A 325 -21.72 -1.67 12.67
C LEU A 325 -21.92 -1.61 11.15
N GLN A 326 -21.45 -2.64 10.44
CA GLN A 326 -21.38 -2.66 8.98
C GLN A 326 -22.58 -3.42 8.40
N LYS A 327 -23.73 -2.74 8.33
CA LYS A 327 -24.97 -3.29 7.75
C LYS A 327 -25.11 -2.90 6.28
N LEU A 328 -25.85 -3.70 5.51
CA LEU A 328 -26.24 -3.32 4.15
C LEU A 328 -27.12 -2.07 4.20
N LEU A 329 -26.87 -1.16 3.27
CA LEU A 329 -27.61 0.08 3.12
C LEU A 329 -29.02 -0.21 2.61
N LYS A 330 -29.99 0.55 3.11
CA LYS A 330 -31.32 0.59 2.52
C LYS A 330 -31.22 1.40 1.22
N ALA A 331 -31.93 0.95 0.19
CA ALA A 331 -32.00 1.73 -1.05
C ALA A 331 -32.77 3.02 -0.78
N GLU A 332 -32.23 4.14 -1.21
CA GLU A 332 -32.97 5.40 -1.17
C GLU A 332 -34.00 5.38 -2.30
N SER A 333 -35.26 5.67 -2.00
CA SER A 333 -36.27 5.83 -3.05
C SER A 333 -35.91 7.07 -3.86
N THR A 334 -35.82 6.95 -5.19
CA THR A 334 -35.69 8.07 -6.13
C THR A 334 -36.98 8.88 -6.11
N THR A 335 -37.21 9.59 -5.02
CA THR A 335 -38.30 10.54 -4.85
C THR A 335 -37.70 11.90 -5.07
N THR A 336 -37.75 12.32 -6.33
CA THR A 336 -37.32 13.63 -6.83
C THR A 336 -38.04 14.72 -6.04
N THR A 337 -37.47 15.18 -4.93
CA THR A 337 -37.95 16.37 -4.24
C THR A 337 -37.13 17.52 -4.78
N ALA A 338 -37.51 17.99 -5.96
CA ALA A 338 -36.99 19.22 -6.55
C ALA A 338 -37.38 20.42 -5.68
N THR A 339 -36.64 20.66 -4.59
CA THR A 339 -36.65 21.97 -3.93
C THR A 339 -35.69 22.87 -4.71
N LYS A 340 -36.26 23.58 -5.70
CA LYS A 340 -35.60 24.68 -6.41
C LYS A 340 -35.20 25.77 -5.42
N THR A 341 -33.97 25.74 -4.92
CA THR A 341 -33.38 26.91 -4.27
C THR A 341 -32.97 27.90 -5.37
N LYS A 342 -33.80 28.92 -5.59
CA LYS A 342 -33.55 30.02 -6.54
C LYS A 342 -32.18 30.65 -6.24
N ARG A 343 -31.18 30.43 -7.11
CA ARG A 343 -29.98 31.29 -7.18
C ARG A 343 -30.45 32.72 -7.53
N ARG A 344 -30.27 33.66 -6.59
CA ARG A 344 -30.43 35.10 -6.81
C ARG A 344 -29.42 35.52 -7.89
N LYS A 345 -29.93 35.99 -9.03
CA LYS A 345 -29.12 36.69 -10.05
C LYS A 345 -28.58 37.97 -9.43
N ILE A 346 -27.26 38.06 -9.28
CA ILE A 346 -26.58 39.34 -9.11
C ILE A 346 -26.58 40.00 -10.51
N LYS A 347 -27.32 41.11 -10.65
CA LYS A 347 -27.20 42.00 -11.81
C LYS A 347 -25.95 42.85 -11.60
N LYS A 348 -25.25 43.07 -12.73
CA LYS A 348 -24.04 43.90 -12.92
C LYS A 348 -23.99 45.14 -12.05
#